data_AF-A0A4Y2G9W2-F1
#
_entry.id   AF-A0A4Y2G9W2-F1
#
_cell.length_a   1.000
_cell.length_b   1.000
_cell.length_c   1.000
_cell.angle_alpha   90.00
_cell.angle_beta   90.00
_cell.angle_gamma   90.00
#
_symmetry.space_group_name_H-M   'P 1'
#
loop_
_entity.id
_entity.type
_entity.pdbx_description
1 polymer ?
#
loop_
_entity_poly.entity_id
_entity_poly.type
_entity_poly.pdbx_seq_one_letter_code
_entity_poly.pdbx_strand_id
1 'polypeptide(L)'
;MVLDTCGISSAQSRYLPKKYPDIIEPVISRNAYFAVPENMLLAMLADERCHIRTLSTRRIITAKEIGSDGNCDRRFVIPAVNFGATDYVDLIDWQAYYVTPLPVLMNF
;
A
#
# COMPACT_ATOMS: atom_id res chain seq x y z
N MET A 1 -13.58 1.27 7.45
CA MET A 1 -13.85 1.96 8.74
C MET A 1 -12.71 1.72 9.73
N VAL A 2 -11.47 2.14 9.44
CA VAL A 2 -10.37 2.25 10.45
C VAL A 2 -9.44 3.44 10.14
N LEU A 3 -9.73 4.30 9.14
CA LEU A 3 -8.86 5.44 8.81
C LEU A 3 -9.39 6.80 9.25
N ASP A 4 -10.53 6.87 9.95
CA ASP A 4 -11.15 8.15 10.35
C ASP A 4 -10.87 8.56 11.81
N THR A 5 -10.10 7.80 12.59
CA THR A 5 -9.84 8.12 14.01
C THR A 5 -8.56 8.90 14.28
N CYS A 6 -7.82 9.31 13.26
CA CYS A 6 -6.78 10.33 13.40
C CYS A 6 -6.97 11.33 12.28
N GLY A 7 -7.46 12.53 12.61
CA GLY A 7 -7.89 13.57 11.67
C GLY A 7 -6.79 14.18 10.79
N ILE A 8 -5.71 13.46 10.50
CA ILE A 8 -4.68 13.85 9.56
C ILE A 8 -4.76 12.86 8.39
N SER A 9 -5.69 13.10 7.46
CA SER A 9 -5.56 12.51 6.13
C SER A 9 -4.29 13.07 5.49
N SER A 10 -3.60 12.30 4.65
CA SER A 10 -2.42 12.78 3.89
C SER A 10 -2.70 14.09 3.14
N ALA A 11 -3.98 14.33 2.79
CA ALA A 11 -4.44 15.56 2.19
C ALA A 11 -4.34 16.80 3.11
N GLN A 12 -4.41 16.65 4.44
CA GLN A 12 -4.27 17.76 5.38
C GLN A 12 -2.82 18.21 5.61
N SER A 13 -1.83 17.33 5.40
CA SER A 13 -0.41 17.70 5.48
C SER A 13 -0.06 18.85 4.52
N ARG A 14 -0.68 18.87 3.33
CA ARG A 14 -0.46 19.89 2.30
C ARG A 14 -0.86 21.31 2.71
N TYR A 15 -1.72 21.44 3.72
CA TYR A 15 -2.18 22.73 4.25
C TYR A 15 -1.42 23.16 5.51
N LEU A 16 -0.50 22.32 6.02
CA LEU A 16 0.30 22.64 7.19
C LEU A 16 1.52 23.50 6.82
N PRO A 17 1.99 24.35 7.74
CA PRO A 17 3.29 25.00 7.60
C PRO A 17 4.40 23.96 7.38
N LYS A 18 5.37 24.25 6.50
CA LYS A 18 6.43 23.32 6.06
C LYS A 18 7.17 22.56 7.18
N LYS A 19 7.24 23.13 8.38
CA LYS A 19 7.84 22.51 9.57
C LYS A 19 7.20 21.16 9.96
N TYR A 20 5.92 20.96 9.68
CA TYR A 20 5.19 19.76 10.10
C TYR A 20 5.32 18.58 9.12
N PRO A 21 5.21 18.77 7.79
CA PRO A 21 5.50 17.73 6.80
C PRO A 21 6.84 17.03 7.02
N ASP A 22 7.90 17.78 7.34
CA ASP A 22 9.25 17.23 7.60
C ASP A 22 9.29 16.21 8.75
N ILE A 23 8.33 16.26 9.68
CA ILE A 23 8.21 15.35 10.81
C ILE A 23 7.19 14.25 10.51
N ILE A 24 6.07 14.61 9.88
CA ILE A 24 4.93 13.73 9.66
C ILE A 24 5.22 12.72 8.54
N GLU A 25 5.78 13.17 7.42
CA GLU A 25 6.02 12.31 6.26
C GLU A 25 6.94 11.12 6.60
N PRO A 26 8.10 11.29 7.27
CA PRO A 26 8.95 10.15 7.64
C PRO A 26 8.28 9.17 8.62
N VAL A 27 7.37 9.64 9.47
CA VAL A 27 6.63 8.81 10.42
C VAL A 27 5.55 8.01 9.68
N ILE A 28 4.82 8.66 8.78
CA ILE A 28 3.83 7.98 7.94
C ILE A 28 4.49 6.94 7.03
N SER A 29 5.61 7.26 6.38
CA SER A 29 6.32 6.31 5.51
C SER A 29 6.76 5.06 6.27
N ARG A 30 7.28 5.20 7.49
CA ARG A 30 7.64 4.05 8.34
C ARG A 30 6.41 3.24 8.77
N ASN A 31 5.30 3.90 9.08
CA ASN A 31 4.06 3.23 9.45
C ASN A 31 3.34 2.58 8.26
N ALA A 32 3.54 3.08 7.04
CA ALA A 32 2.96 2.54 5.82
C ALA A 32 3.42 1.09 5.54
N TYR A 33 4.54 0.66 6.12
CA TYR A 33 4.92 -0.75 6.12
C TYR A 33 3.81 -1.66 6.72
N PHE A 34 3.17 -1.22 7.81
CA PHE A 34 2.07 -1.96 8.45
C PHE A 34 0.75 -1.85 7.71
N ALA A 35 0.59 -0.85 6.84
CA ALA A 35 -0.51 -0.75 5.88
C ALA A 35 -0.29 -1.69 4.68
N VAL A 36 0.18 -2.91 4.98
CA VAL A 36 0.80 -3.88 4.07
C VAL A 36 0.11 -3.89 2.70
N PRO A 37 0.86 -3.95 1.59
CA PRO A 37 0.29 -4.05 0.23
C PRO A 37 -0.80 -5.11 0.11
N GLU A 38 -0.73 -6.18 0.91
CA GLU A 38 -1.80 -7.16 1.09
C GLU A 38 -3.15 -6.57 1.49
N ASN A 39 -3.20 -5.77 2.57
CA ASN A 39 -4.43 -5.13 3.04
C ASN A 39 -5.00 -4.17 2.00
N MET A 40 -4.09 -3.50 1.27
CA MET A 40 -4.45 -2.57 0.22
C MET A 40 -4.97 -3.30 -1.03
N LEU A 41 -4.39 -4.44 -1.40
CA LEU A 41 -4.91 -5.31 -2.46
C LEU A 41 -6.27 -5.91 -2.09
N LEU A 42 -6.48 -6.28 -0.82
CA LEU A 42 -7.80 -6.71 -0.33
C LEU A 42 -8.84 -5.59 -0.41
N ALA A 43 -8.47 -4.36 -0.07
CA ALA A 43 -9.35 -3.20 -0.24
C ALA A 43 -9.66 -2.94 -1.72
N MET A 44 -8.65 -3.04 -2.60
CA MET A 44 -8.86 -2.89 -4.05
C MET A 44 -9.77 -3.98 -4.63
N LEU A 45 -9.70 -5.21 -4.12
CA LEU A 45 -10.60 -6.30 -4.51
C LEU A 45 -12.06 -6.02 -4.12
N ALA A 46 -12.27 -5.34 -2.99
CA ALA A 46 -13.59 -4.97 -2.50
C ALA A 46 -14.11 -3.62 -3.06
N ASP A 47 -13.30 -2.90 -3.86
CA ASP A 47 -13.69 -1.61 -4.43
C ASP A 47 -14.82 -1.78 -5.47
N GLU A 48 -15.76 -0.83 -5.51
CA GLU A 48 -16.87 -0.84 -6.47
C GLU A 48 -16.40 -0.61 -7.91
N ARG A 49 -15.28 0.08 -8.09
CA ARG A 49 -14.73 0.43 -9.39
C ARG A 49 -14.04 -0.78 -10.03
N CYS A 50 -14.61 -1.24 -11.15
CA CYS A 50 -14.14 -2.46 -11.84
C CYS A 50 -12.66 -2.42 -12.25
N HIS A 51 -12.16 -1.26 -12.68
CA HIS A 51 -10.76 -1.12 -13.10
C HIS A 51 -9.78 -1.32 -11.94
N ILE A 52 -10.16 -0.94 -10.71
CA ILE A 52 -9.35 -1.11 -9.50
C ILE A 52 -9.32 -2.58 -9.06
N ARG A 53 -10.49 -3.24 -9.03
CA ARG A 53 -10.55 -4.68 -8.78
C ARG A 53 -9.67 -5.45 -9.76
N THR A 54 -9.78 -5.13 -11.05
CA THR A 54 -8.99 -5.76 -12.11
C THR A 54 -7.48 -5.57 -11.89
N LEU A 55 -7.07 -4.36 -11.50
CA LEU A 55 -5.67 -4.06 -11.16
C LEU A 55 -5.19 -4.92 -9.98
N SER A 56 -6.00 -5.07 -8.93
CA SER A 56 -5.65 -5.91 -7.78
C SER A 56 -5.49 -7.38 -8.15
N THR A 57 -6.43 -7.93 -8.94
CA THR A 57 -6.39 -9.33 -9.36
C THR A 57 -5.12 -9.62 -10.17
N ARG A 58 -4.76 -8.72 -11.08
CA ARG A 58 -3.50 -8.83 -11.85
C ARG A 58 -2.29 -8.86 -10.94
N ARG A 59 -2.21 -7.96 -9.97
CA ARG A 59 -1.09 -7.89 -9.02
C ARG A 59 -0.98 -9.14 -8.15
N ILE A 60 -2.11 -9.69 -7.71
CA ILE A 60 -2.14 -10.94 -6.93
C ILE A 60 -1.60 -12.11 -7.76
N ILE A 61 -2.01 -12.22 -9.03
CA ILE A 61 -1.52 -13.26 -9.94
C ILE A 61 0.00 -13.12 -10.12
N THR A 62 0.50 -11.92 -10.44
CA THR A 62 1.95 -11.68 -10.60
C THR A 62 2.74 -11.95 -9.32
N ALA A 63 2.21 -11.57 -8.15
CA ALA A 63 2.84 -11.86 -6.86
C ALA A 63 2.97 -13.37 -6.62
N LYS A 64 1.95 -14.14 -6.99
CA LYS A 64 1.95 -15.60 -6.89
C LYS A 64 2.96 -16.26 -7.84
N GLU A 65 3.12 -15.73 -9.05
CA GLU A 65 4.14 -16.18 -10.00
C GLU A 65 5.55 -15.98 -9.43
N ILE A 66 5.82 -14.81 -8.83
CA ILE A 66 7.12 -14.52 -8.21
C ILE A 66 7.39 -15.46 -7.04
N GLY A 67 6.45 -15.62 -6.09
CA GLY A 67 6.69 -16.45 -4.92
C GLY A 67 6.87 -17.96 -5.17
N SER A 68 6.62 -18.43 -6.40
CA SER A 68 6.89 -19.81 -6.78
C SER A 68 8.37 -20.11 -7.03
N ASP A 69 9.22 -19.08 -7.11
CA ASP A 69 10.66 -19.17 -7.34
C ASP A 69 11.50 -19.51 -6.10
N GLY A 70 10.88 -19.60 -4.92
CA GLY A 70 11.54 -19.97 -3.66
C GLY A 70 12.22 -18.82 -2.90
N ASN A 71 12.22 -17.58 -3.42
CA ASN A 71 12.69 -16.39 -2.70
C ASN A 71 11.52 -15.59 -2.11
N CYS A 72 10.67 -16.26 -1.32
CA CYS A 72 9.47 -15.67 -0.72
C CYS A 72 9.72 -14.97 0.63
N ASP A 73 10.97 -14.58 0.91
CA ASP A 73 11.31 -13.85 2.14
C ASP A 73 10.70 -12.45 2.14
N ARG A 74 9.78 -12.21 3.09
CA ARG A 74 9.21 -10.89 3.35
C ARG A 74 10.25 -9.96 3.93
N ARG A 75 10.93 -9.24 3.04
CA ARG A 75 11.87 -8.19 3.47
C ARG A 75 11.10 -6.99 4.01
N PHE A 76 11.50 -6.50 5.18
CA PHE A 76 11.04 -5.21 5.67
C PHE A 76 11.59 -4.10 4.78
N VAL A 77 10.78 -3.62 3.84
CA VAL A 77 11.10 -2.51 2.94
C VAL A 77 10.11 -1.40 3.20
N ILE A 78 10.60 -0.22 3.57
CA ILE A 78 9.77 0.97 3.73
C ILE A 78 9.25 1.34 2.33
N PRO A 79 7.93 1.30 2.09
CA PRO A 79 7.39 1.65 0.79
C PRO A 79 7.60 3.14 0.50
N ALA A 80 7.85 3.46 -0.77
CA ALA A 80 7.81 4.84 -1.23
C ALA A 80 6.33 5.29 -1.23
N VAL A 81 5.98 6.14 -0.26
CA VAL A 81 4.62 6.69 -0.11
C VAL A 81 4.51 7.97 -0.93
N ASN A 82 3.51 8.04 -1.80
CA ASN A 82 3.19 9.23 -2.56
C ASN A 82 2.25 10.15 -1.75
N PHE A 83 2.81 11.16 -1.08
CA PHE A 83 2.04 12.16 -0.33
C PHE A 83 1.20 13.10 -1.24
N GLY A 84 1.47 13.10 -2.54
CA GLY A 84 0.70 13.81 -3.55
C GLY A 84 -0.51 13.03 -4.08
N ALA A 85 -0.68 11.76 -3.68
CA ALA A 85 -1.77 10.93 -4.18
C ALA A 85 -3.15 11.51 -3.84
N THR A 86 -4.06 11.41 -4.80
CA THR A 86 -5.47 11.79 -4.66
C THR A 86 -6.36 10.57 -4.44
N ASP A 87 -5.95 9.42 -4.95
CA ASP A 87 -6.57 8.12 -4.72
C ASP A 87 -5.63 7.24 -3.89
N TYR A 88 -6.19 6.36 -3.07
CA TYR A 88 -5.39 5.39 -2.34
C TYR A 88 -4.63 4.48 -3.31
N VAL A 89 -5.15 4.17 -4.51
CA VAL A 89 -4.46 3.33 -5.49
C VAL A 89 -3.04 3.83 -5.82
N ASP A 90 -2.83 5.14 -5.81
CA ASP A 90 -1.58 5.80 -6.16
C ASP A 90 -0.68 6.10 -4.95
N LEU A 91 -1.11 5.69 -3.75
CA LEU A 91 -0.40 5.97 -2.50
C LEU A 91 0.95 5.24 -2.40
N ILE A 92 1.08 4.08 -3.04
CA ILE A 92 2.29 3.26 -3.03
C ILE A 92 2.76 3.09 -4.48
N ASP A 93 4.06 3.18 -4.71
CA ASP A 93 4.65 2.76 -5.97
C ASP A 93 4.67 1.22 -6.08
N TRP A 94 3.70 0.71 -6.83
CA TRP A 94 3.51 -0.72 -7.06
C TRP A 94 4.50 -1.34 -8.05
N GLN A 95 5.26 -0.55 -8.81
CA GLN A 95 6.32 -1.08 -9.66
C GLN A 95 7.60 -1.29 -8.86
N ALA A 96 7.92 -0.35 -7.95
CA ALA A 96 9.08 -0.46 -7.08
C ALA A 96 8.88 -1.46 -5.93
N TYR A 97 7.63 -1.72 -5.54
CA TYR A 97 7.32 -2.63 -4.43
C TYR A 97 7.03 -4.05 -4.94
N TYR A 98 7.92 -5.00 -4.61
CA TYR A 98 7.66 -6.41 -4.81
C TYR A 98 6.51 -6.86 -3.90
N VAL A 99 5.34 -7.09 -4.49
CA VAL A 99 4.22 -7.68 -3.77
C VAL A 99 4.59 -9.13 -3.48
N THR A 100 4.92 -9.42 -2.22
CA THR A 100 5.01 -10.81 -1.79
C THR A 100 3.64 -11.46 -1.90
N PRO A 101 3.60 -12.76 -2.23
CA PRO A 101 2.33 -13.48 -2.28
C PRO A 101 1.56 -13.32 -0.97
N LEU A 102 0.26 -13.07 -1.09
CA LEU A 102 -0.63 -13.00 0.06
C LEU A 102 -0.66 -14.37 0.77
N PRO A 103 -0.28 -14.48 2.06
CA PRO A 103 -0.33 -15.74 2.81
C PRO A 103 -1.75 -16.28 2.91
N VAL A 104 -2.75 -15.40 2.92
CA VAL A 104 -4.17 -15.75 2.95
C VAL A 104 -4.62 -16.45 1.66
N LEU A 105 -3.90 -16.24 0.55
CA LEU A 105 -4.16 -16.84 -0.76
C LEU A 105 -3.12 -17.90 -1.16
N MET A 106 -2.12 -18.13 -0.30
CA MET A 106 -1.19 -19.24 -0.39
C MET A 106 -1.89 -20.46 0.22
N ASN A 107 -2.12 -21.50 -0.58
CA ASN A 107 -2.53 -22.78 -0.03
C ASN A 107 -1.35 -23.34 0.79
N PHE A 108 -1.58 -23.60 2.07
CA PHE A 108 -0.63 -24.33 2.93
C PHE A 108 -0.60 -25.82 2.56
#